data_AF-A0A519S137-F1
#
_entry.id   AF-A0A519S137-F1
#
_cell.length_a   1.000
_cell.length_b   1.000
_cell.length_c   1.000
_cell.angle_alpha   90.00
_cell.angle_beta   90.00
_cell.angle_gamma   90.00
#
_symmetry.space_group_name_H-M   'P 1'
#
loop_
_entity.id
_entity.type
_entity.pdbx_description
1 polymer ?
#
loop_
_entity_poly.entity_id
_entity_poly.type
_entity_poly.pdbx_seq_one_letter_code
_entity_poly.pdbx_strand_id
1 'polypeptide(L)' 'TGGQPALIETIAKAAIAVGADGLFIETHPTPATALSDGANMLPLDQLEALLQRLTRVREAVRPSGDINPQGLNA' A
#
# COMPACT_ATOMS: atom_id res chain seq x y z
N THR A 1 -13.22 12.28 -13.96
CA THR A 1 -13.67 11.42 -12.84
C THR A 1 -12.81 11.73 -11.63
N GLY A 2 -13.34 11.61 -10.41
CA GLY A 2 -12.68 12.09 -9.18
C GLY A 2 -11.74 11.11 -8.46
N GLY A 3 -11.81 9.81 -8.77
CA GLY A 3 -11.03 8.77 -8.07
C GLY A 3 -11.91 7.61 -7.60
N GLN A 4 -11.30 6.50 -7.17
CA GLN A 4 -12.01 5.33 -6.62
C GLN A 4 -11.28 4.82 -5.35
N PRO A 5 -11.45 5.48 -4.19
CA PRO A 5 -10.74 5.14 -2.95
C PRO A 5 -10.92 3.67 -2.52
N ALA A 6 -12.08 3.09 -2.81
CA ALA A 6 -12.37 1.69 -2.50
C ALA A 6 -11.41 0.69 -3.20
N LEU A 7 -10.72 1.12 -4.26
CA LEU A 7 -9.76 0.28 -4.99
C LEU A 7 -8.31 0.40 -4.49
N ILE A 8 -8.00 1.36 -3.60
CA ILE A 8 -6.64 1.60 -3.11
C ILE A 8 -6.02 0.31 -2.58
N GLU A 9 -6.73 -0.38 -1.70
CA GLU A 9 -6.26 -1.64 -1.12
C GLU A 9 -6.11 -2.76 -2.16
N THR A 10 -7.09 -2.88 -3.06
CA THR A 10 -7.08 -3.92 -4.10
C THR A 10 -5.86 -3.77 -5.00
N ILE A 11 -5.57 -2.55 -5.44
CA ILE A 11 -4.42 -2.24 -6.30
C ILE A 11 -3.11 -2.40 -5.52
N ALA A 12 -3.05 -1.93 -4.27
CA ALA A 12 -1.86 -2.10 -3.43
C ALA A 12 -1.52 -3.58 -3.20
N LYS A 13 -2.51 -4.44 -2.94
CA LYS A 13 -2.30 -5.89 -2.82
C LYS A 13 -1.78 -6.49 -4.12
N ALA A 14 -2.35 -6.10 -5.26
CA ALA A 14 -1.91 -6.57 -6.56
C ALA A 14 -0.44 -6.18 -6.82
N ALA A 15 -0.06 -4.93 -6.52
CA ALA A 15 1.31 -4.45 -6.67
C ALA A 15 2.31 -5.25 -5.80
N ILE A 16 1.97 -5.53 -4.54
CA ILE A 16 2.80 -6.37 -3.66
C ILE A 16 2.88 -7.81 -4.18
N ALA A 17 1.77 -8.38 -4.64
CA ALA A 17 1.71 -9.76 -5.13
C ALA A 17 2.58 -9.97 -6.39
N VAL A 18 2.68 -8.97 -7.26
CA VAL A 18 3.55 -9.03 -8.46
C VAL A 18 5.01 -8.65 -8.18
N GLY A 19 5.35 -8.26 -6.95
CA GLY A 19 6.74 -8.01 -6.53
C GLY A 19 7.20 -6.55 -6.60
N ALA A 20 6.30 -5.57 -6.51
CA ALA A 20 6.72 -4.16 -6.40
C ALA A 20 7.63 -3.93 -5.17
N ASP A 21 8.66 -3.11 -5.32
CA ASP A 21 9.62 -2.79 -4.25
C ASP A 21 9.06 -1.78 -3.22
N GLY A 22 8.09 -0.97 -3.64
CA GLY A 22 7.51 0.07 -2.80
C GLY A 22 6.14 0.51 -3.28
N LEU A 23 5.43 1.21 -2.40
CA LEU A 23 4.14 1.84 -2.68
C LEU A 23 4.21 3.32 -2.34
N PHE A 24 3.57 4.13 -3.15
CA PHE A 24 3.30 5.54 -2.86
C PHE A 24 1.80 5.68 -2.56
N ILE A 25 1.47 6.20 -1.39
CA ILE A 25 0.09 6.34 -0.92
C ILE A 25 -0.07 7.75 -0.35
N GLU A 26 -0.97 8.54 -0.94
CA GLU A 26 -1.37 9.81 -0.38
C GLU A 26 -2.45 9.62 0.68
N THR A 27 -2.38 10.41 1.73
CA THR A 27 -3.28 10.29 2.88
C THR A 27 -3.69 11.65 3.41
N HIS A 28 -4.87 11.72 4.00
CA HIS A 28 -5.36 12.92 4.69
C HIS A 28 -6.25 12.53 5.87
N PRO A 29 -6.22 13.27 7.01
CA PRO A 29 -7.15 13.03 8.12
C PRO A 29 -8.62 13.10 7.69
N THR A 30 -8.92 14.00 6.75
CA THR A 30 -10.27 14.23 6.21
C THR A 30 -10.21 14.42 4.69
N PRO A 31 -10.14 13.36 3.85
CA PRO A 31 -9.89 13.52 2.41
C PRO A 31 -10.86 14.46 1.69
N ALA A 32 -12.11 14.55 2.16
CA ALA A 32 -13.13 15.47 1.64
C ALA A 32 -12.74 16.97 1.73
N THR A 33 -11.82 17.34 2.61
CA THR A 33 -11.35 18.73 2.77
C THR A 33 -9.94 18.95 2.20
N ALA A 34 -9.37 17.98 1.49
CA ALA A 34 -8.06 18.14 0.89
C ALA A 34 -8.11 19.19 -0.23
N LEU A 35 -7.07 20.04 -0.30
CA LEU A 35 -6.98 21.11 -1.31
C LEU A 35 -6.68 20.58 -2.72
N SER A 36 -6.17 19.35 -2.80
CA SER A 36 -5.92 18.59 -4.03
C SER A 36 -6.18 17.11 -3.77
N ASP A 37 -6.59 16.38 -4.80
CA ASP A 37 -6.62 14.91 -4.88
C ASP A 37 -7.36 14.17 -3.75
N GLY A 38 -8.25 14.85 -3.01
CA GLY A 38 -8.98 14.26 -1.88
C GLY A 38 -9.76 12.98 -2.23
N ALA A 39 -10.25 12.87 -3.47
CA ALA A 39 -10.96 11.68 -3.93
C ALA A 39 -10.04 10.51 -4.37
N ASN A 40 -8.71 10.68 -4.30
CA ASN A 40 -7.70 9.64 -4.48
C ASN A 40 -6.99 9.23 -3.18
N MET A 41 -7.13 10.01 -2.10
CA MET A 41 -6.43 9.80 -0.84
C MET A 41 -7.07 8.72 0.03
N LEU A 42 -6.24 7.97 0.74
CA LEU A 42 -6.66 7.10 1.84
C LEU A 42 -6.94 7.96 3.09
N PRO A 43 -8.01 7.70 3.87
CA PRO A 43 -8.14 8.25 5.22
C PRO A 43 -6.95 7.84 6.10
N LEU A 44 -6.36 8.79 6.82
CA LEU A 44 -5.13 8.56 7.59
C LEU A 44 -5.24 7.48 8.65
N ASP A 45 -6.40 7.36 9.29
CA ASP A 45 -6.71 6.35 10.28
C ASP A 45 -6.75 4.91 9.72
N GLN A 46 -6.87 4.75 8.40
CA GLN A 46 -6.87 3.44 7.72
C GLN A 46 -5.48 2.99 7.28
N LEU A 47 -4.48 3.88 7.31
CA LEU A 47 -3.15 3.60 6.77
C LEU A 47 -2.46 2.43 7.50
N GLU A 48 -2.49 2.41 8.83
CA GLU A 48 -1.85 1.33 9.60
C GLU A 48 -2.45 -0.04 9.28
N ALA A 49 -3.78 -0.15 9.29
CA ALA A 49 -4.46 -1.40 8.99
C ALA A 49 -4.23 -1.87 7.55
N LEU A 50 -4.10 -0.94 6.60
CA LEU A 50 -3.69 -1.25 5.23
C LEU A 50 -2.27 -1.81 5.20
N LEU A 51 -1.29 -1.13 5.79
CA LEU A 51 0.11 -1.55 5.80
C LEU A 51 0.28 -2.93 6.44
N GLN A 52 -0.37 -3.18 7.59
CA GLN A 52 -0.35 -4.51 8.23
C GLN A 52 -0.87 -5.63 7.31
N ARG A 53 -1.93 -5.37 6.53
CA ARG A 53 -2.45 -6.32 5.54
C ARG A 53 -1.47 -6.54 4.39
N LEU A 54 -0.86 -5.47 3.89
CA LEU A 54 0.11 -5.54 2.79
C LEU A 54 1.39 -6.27 3.20
N THR A 55 1.89 -6.06 4.42
CA THR A 55 3.00 -6.83 4.99
C THR A 55 2.68 -8.32 5.02
N ARG A 56 1.47 -8.71 5.47
CA ARG A 56 1.07 -10.13 5.45
C ARG A 56 1.04 -10.71 4.04
N VAL A 57 0.60 -9.93 3.04
CA VAL A 57 0.64 -10.37 1.64
C VAL A 57 2.09 -10.54 1.18
N ARG A 58 2.98 -9.57 1.46
CA ARG A 58 4.40 -9.64 1.08
C ARG A 58 5.06 -10.90 1.66
N GLU A 59 4.84 -11.19 2.93
CA GLU A 59 5.40 -12.38 3.58
C GLU A 59 4.81 -13.68 3.01
N ALA A 60 3.53 -13.70 2.64
CA ALA A 60 2.89 -14.88 2.07
C ALA A 60 3.36 -15.22 0.65
N VAL A 61 3.76 -14.21 -0.14
CA VAL A 61 4.21 -14.40 -1.53
C VAL A 61 5.73 -14.52 -1.66
N ARG A 62 6.50 -14.23 -0.61
CA ARG A 62 7.97 -14.32 -0.65
C ARG A 62 8.40 -15.79 -0.64
N PRO A 63 9.26 -16.24 -1.58
CA PRO A 63 9.77 -17.61 -1.55
C PRO A 63 10.52 -17.89 -0.25
N SER A 64 10.39 -19.11 0.29
CA SER A 64 10.98 -19.53 1.57
C SER A 64 12.52 -19.51 1.63
N GLY A 65 13.21 -19.05 0.57
CA GLY A 65 14.66 -18.88 0.51
C GLY A 65 15.16 -17.44 0.69
N ASP A 66 14.29 -16.43 0.63
CA ASP A 66 14.70 -15.01 0.61
C ASP A 66 14.84 -14.39 2.00
N ILE A 67 15.17 -15.15 3.05
CA ILE A 67 15.39 -14.61 4.40
C ILE A 67 16.76 -13.92 4.50
N ASN A 68 16.96 -12.80 3.79
CA ASN A 68 18.07 -11.89 4.08
C ASN A 68 17.57 -10.71 4.94
N PRO A 69 17.92 -10.63 6.23
CA PRO A 69 17.57 -9.49 7.09
C PRO A 69 18.34 -8.20 6.75
N GLN A 70 19.30 -8.25 5.80
CA GLN A 70 20.04 -7.10 5.29
C GLN A 70 19.99 -7.13 3.76
N GLY A 71 19.06 -6.41 3.15
CA GLY A 71 18.84 -6.41 1.70
C GLY A 71 20.05 -5.98 0.87
N LEU A 72 20.98 -6.91 0.64
CA LEU A 72 22.02 -6.82 -0.38
C LEU A 72 22.12 -8.18 -1.07
N ASN A 73 21.33 -8.33 -2.13
CA ASN A 73 21.72 -9.21 -3.24
C ASN A 73 22.35 -8.28 -4.28
N ALA A 74 23.66 -8.08 -4.13
CA ALA A 74 24.60 -7.83 -5.21
C ALA A 74 25.61 -8.98 -5.19
#